data_AF-A0A7J2RI90-F1
#
_entry.id   AF-A0A7J2RI90-F1
#
_cell.length_a   1.000
_cell.length_b   1.000
_cell.length_c   1.000
_cell.angle_alpha   90.00
_cell.angle_beta   90.00
_cell.angle_gamma   90.00
#
_symmetry.space_group_name_H-M   'P 1'
#
loop_
_entity.id
_entity.type
_entity.pdbx_description
1 polymer ?
#
loop_
_entity_poly.entity_id
_entity_poly.type
_entity_poly.pdbx_seq_one_letter_code
_entity_poly.pdbx_strand_id
1 'polypeptide(L)'
;MIISEISKYYESEAQTNVAPFIYQQQPATHVTAPYWIDIFGAADESILFNMYINDFIRDYYNNYSEVNSLLDCIDTEQSFFWLSTSYILYNHYEHDYSPFTDNYYEYGRAFGFNNKFPIYIDDVFYDALMKTIPSIAQQQDLVNYEKLAGMTGSIEYANTEGQFDEFIDTDITGTKNRLYYLDAIYGIENYTRSQLVSLASYFIEDDSISLNKYSTDLQDLRFKQNIEIPIETFNTTEYPDIKDSYVDNIIPLLYGQVRRSEAIPIDGELGTGNDINFRQALILTSLGTVQVEIDDQWTTKTPTATNLTLGEFTLAEVDGRKANGEPYNCRVVDSIGIPNTYSSDIIIDMNERFINVSYNNSLYDISEWESEEIQLESIGIVFNKPVKLYEAIRMVQAGSNVGFRYEIAADGRRTIRIDDPDRTPVEYIIRNQIKGIIESSIETNKKLLSAIVKVKYSKDYNSDKYLSVTNSDYQNVVLEKYREQPTVEIETDLITQVQAEARAELYASRFSNMPRIVPLNIMGIDYYTLRIYDVIEAELTLEFVNADTGEIKGDREFFGVWKIQVLSIDPDFANQGNNITGYLVEQIEPINVVRISEPGVIRMVDNIYKRKVY
;
A
#
# COMPACT_ATOMS: atom_id res chain seq x y z
N MET A 1 -2.58 -7.88 -25.54
CA MET A 1 -1.44 -7.02 -25.90
C MET A 1 -1.09 -6.26 -24.64
N ILE A 2 0.20 -6.05 -24.35
CA ILE A 2 0.61 -5.23 -23.20
C ILE A 2 0.97 -3.84 -23.69
N ILE A 3 0.46 -2.85 -22.97
CA ILE A 3 0.69 -1.43 -23.20
C ILE A 3 1.48 -0.88 -22.02
N SER A 4 2.50 -0.09 -22.31
CA SER A 4 3.24 0.72 -21.34
C SER A 4 3.07 2.19 -21.72
N GLU A 5 2.64 3.01 -20.76
CA GLU A 5 2.61 4.45 -20.89
C GLU A 5 3.74 5.06 -20.05
N ILE A 6 4.75 5.62 -20.71
CA ILE A 6 5.84 6.38 -20.07
C ILE A 6 5.47 7.85 -20.08
N SER A 7 5.69 8.55 -18.97
CA SER A 7 5.45 9.99 -18.91
C SER A 7 6.75 10.75 -19.18
N LYS A 8 6.70 11.78 -20.02
CA LYS A 8 7.80 12.72 -20.24
C LYS A 8 7.33 14.13 -19.87
N TYR A 9 8.17 14.86 -19.15
CA TYR A 9 7.87 16.21 -18.74
C TYR A 9 8.00 17.23 -19.88
N TYR A 10 7.06 18.16 -19.91
CA TYR A 10 7.06 19.32 -20.78
C TYR A 10 6.79 20.56 -19.94
N GLU A 11 7.50 21.64 -20.25
CA GLU A 11 7.23 22.95 -19.66
C GLU A 11 5.78 23.35 -19.93
N SER A 12 5.12 23.82 -18.87
CA SER A 12 3.77 24.33 -18.98
C SER A 12 3.81 25.79 -19.46
N GLU A 13 3.01 26.09 -20.48
CA GLU A 13 2.89 27.43 -21.04
C GLU A 13 1.54 28.05 -20.66
N ALA A 14 1.54 29.36 -20.39
CA ALA A 14 0.37 30.22 -20.30
C ALA A 14 -0.81 29.67 -19.46
N GLN A 15 -0.75 29.86 -18.14
CA GLN A 15 -1.82 29.45 -17.23
C GLN A 15 -2.81 30.59 -16.94
N THR A 16 -4.10 30.24 -16.78
CA THR A 16 -5.16 31.17 -16.40
C THR A 16 -5.70 30.82 -15.03
N ASN A 17 -5.72 31.78 -14.10
CA ASN A 17 -6.35 31.59 -12.81
C ASN A 17 -7.87 31.49 -12.95
N VAL A 18 -8.47 30.44 -12.40
CA VAL A 18 -9.93 30.18 -12.47
C VAL A 18 -10.60 30.18 -11.10
N ALA A 19 -9.83 29.95 -10.04
CA ALA A 19 -10.24 30.08 -8.64
C ALA A 19 -8.98 30.37 -7.79
N PRO A 20 -9.10 30.77 -6.50
CA PRO A 20 -7.94 30.96 -5.63
C PRO A 20 -6.99 29.76 -5.70
N PHE A 21 -5.74 30.00 -6.09
CA PHE A 21 -4.68 28.98 -6.25
C PHE A 21 -4.93 27.88 -7.31
N ILE A 22 -6.06 27.94 -8.03
CA ILE A 22 -6.39 27.02 -9.13
C ILE A 22 -6.13 27.68 -10.48
N TYR A 23 -5.36 27.00 -11.30
CA TYR A 23 -4.98 27.45 -12.62
C TYR A 23 -5.31 26.40 -13.64
N GLN A 24 -5.77 26.85 -14.80
CA GLN A 24 -6.02 25.97 -15.95
C GLN A 24 -5.06 26.30 -17.09
N GLN A 25 -4.74 25.27 -17.86
CA GLN A 25 -3.98 25.36 -19.11
C GLN A 25 -4.52 24.36 -20.14
N GLN A 26 -4.19 24.59 -21.41
CA GLN A 26 -4.59 23.73 -22.53
C GLN A 26 -3.34 23.25 -23.29
N PRO A 27 -2.61 22.26 -22.76
CA PRO A 27 -1.35 21.80 -23.34
C PRO A 27 -1.52 21.13 -24.72
N ALA A 28 -2.73 20.70 -25.04
CA ALA A 28 -3.08 20.04 -26.30
C ALA A 28 -3.31 21.00 -27.48
N THR A 29 -3.14 22.31 -27.30
CA THR A 29 -3.35 23.29 -28.38
C THR A 29 -2.03 23.72 -29.00
N HIS A 30 -1.85 23.46 -30.29
CA HIS A 30 -0.98 24.31 -31.09
C HIS A 30 -1.78 25.51 -31.54
N VAL A 31 -1.35 26.72 -31.17
CA VAL A 31 -2.00 27.95 -31.59
C VAL A 31 -1.14 28.62 -32.67
N THR A 32 -1.75 28.96 -33.80
CA THR A 32 -1.07 29.82 -34.77
C THR A 32 -0.87 31.20 -34.14
N ALA A 33 0.38 31.64 -33.98
CA ALA A 33 0.65 32.88 -33.26
C ALA A 33 -0.15 34.05 -33.88
N PRO A 34 -0.84 34.90 -33.08
CA PRO A 34 -1.69 35.98 -33.59
C PRO A 34 -0.96 36.90 -34.57
N TYR A 35 0.34 37.11 -34.36
CA TYR A 35 1.20 37.86 -35.27
C TYR A 35 1.15 37.34 -36.72
N TRP A 36 1.16 36.02 -36.94
CA TRP A 36 1.10 35.45 -38.29
C TRP A 36 -0.28 35.63 -38.93
N ILE A 37 -1.35 35.51 -38.13
CA ILE A 37 -2.73 35.71 -38.58
C ILE A 37 -2.97 37.20 -38.90
N ASP A 38 -2.65 38.09 -37.96
CA ASP A 38 -3.00 39.51 -38.03
C ASP A 38 -2.10 40.30 -38.99
N ILE A 39 -0.81 39.98 -39.06
CA ILE A 39 0.15 40.72 -39.89
C ILE A 39 0.27 40.12 -41.29
N PHE A 40 0.23 38.80 -41.41
CA PHE A 40 0.47 38.11 -42.68
C PHE A 40 -0.78 37.47 -43.29
N GLY A 41 -1.93 37.50 -42.60
CA GLY A 41 -3.16 36.86 -43.07
C GLY A 41 -3.02 35.34 -43.16
N ALA A 42 -2.14 34.73 -42.36
CA ALA A 42 -2.02 33.29 -42.30
C ALA A 42 -3.37 32.66 -41.90
N ALA A 43 -3.66 31.48 -42.44
CA ALA A 43 -4.80 30.70 -41.97
C ALA A 43 -4.56 30.35 -40.50
N ASP A 44 -5.63 30.41 -39.70
CA ASP A 44 -5.60 29.86 -38.36
C ASP A 44 -5.55 28.34 -38.46
N GLU A 45 -4.35 27.79 -38.31
CA GLU A 45 -4.07 26.35 -38.28
C GLU A 45 -4.00 25.85 -36.85
N SER A 46 -4.68 26.49 -35.90
CA SER A 46 -4.68 26.00 -34.52
C SER A 46 -5.31 24.62 -34.43
N ILE A 47 -4.57 23.65 -33.88
CA ILE A 47 -4.98 22.23 -33.82
C ILE A 47 -5.03 21.79 -32.36
N LEU A 48 -6.11 21.10 -32.00
CA LEU A 48 -6.18 20.28 -30.80
C LEU A 48 -5.68 18.88 -31.15
N PHE A 49 -4.69 18.37 -30.43
CA PHE A 49 -4.24 16.99 -30.59
C PHE A 49 -4.54 16.18 -29.34
N ASN A 50 -4.92 14.92 -29.52
CA ASN A 50 -5.24 14.05 -28.40
C ASN A 50 -3.97 13.75 -27.60
N MET A 51 -4.05 13.90 -26.28
CA MET A 51 -2.95 13.60 -25.38
C MET A 51 -3.47 13.16 -24.02
N TYR A 52 -2.58 12.53 -23.25
CA TYR A 52 -2.83 12.17 -21.86
C TYR A 52 -1.76 12.79 -20.97
N ILE A 53 -2.15 13.11 -19.75
CA ILE A 53 -1.26 13.64 -18.72
C ILE A 53 -1.36 12.69 -17.54
N ASN A 54 -0.20 12.16 -17.13
CA ASN A 54 -0.08 11.21 -16.03
C ASN A 54 0.60 11.82 -14.81
N ASP A 55 1.30 12.94 -14.99
CA ASP A 55 2.09 13.55 -13.93
C ASP A 55 2.06 15.08 -14.02
N PHE A 56 2.35 15.74 -12.89
CA PHE A 56 2.55 17.18 -12.83
C PHE A 56 3.54 17.47 -11.72
N ILE A 57 4.56 18.24 -12.02
CA ILE A 57 5.58 18.64 -11.05
C ILE A 57 5.79 20.14 -11.12
N ARG A 58 6.07 20.73 -9.96
CA ARG A 58 6.59 22.10 -9.91
C ARG A 58 8.11 22.07 -10.01
N ASP A 59 8.74 21.23 -9.20
CA ASP A 59 10.18 21.06 -9.20
C ASP A 59 10.53 19.61 -8.82
N TYR A 60 11.82 19.29 -8.78
CA TYR A 60 12.31 17.94 -8.46
C TYR A 60 11.84 17.43 -7.09
N TYR A 61 11.44 18.32 -6.17
CA TYR A 61 10.98 17.98 -4.83
C TYR A 61 9.44 17.94 -4.72
N ASN A 62 8.71 18.62 -5.61
CA ASN A 62 7.27 18.85 -5.46
C ASN A 62 6.49 18.20 -6.61
N ASN A 63 6.05 16.97 -6.36
CA ASN A 63 5.18 16.19 -7.25
C ASN A 63 3.71 16.37 -6.84
N TYR A 64 2.85 16.67 -7.80
CA TYR A 64 1.45 16.91 -7.53
C TYR A 64 0.64 15.62 -7.68
N SER A 65 -0.36 15.47 -6.82
CA SER A 65 -1.23 14.30 -6.81
C SER A 65 -2.29 14.40 -7.91
N GLU A 66 -2.42 13.34 -8.72
CA GLU A 66 -3.47 13.25 -9.74
C GLU A 66 -4.82 13.00 -9.07
N VAL A 67 -5.82 13.83 -9.37
CA VAL A 67 -7.18 13.68 -8.86
C VAL A 67 -8.20 13.50 -9.98
N ASN A 68 -9.35 12.91 -9.65
CA ASN A 68 -10.36 12.44 -10.60
C ASN A 68 -11.39 13.50 -10.99
N SER A 69 -11.41 14.67 -10.32
CA SER A 69 -12.36 15.73 -10.62
C SER A 69 -11.81 17.13 -10.32
N LEU A 70 -12.41 18.14 -10.95
CA LEU A 70 -12.09 19.55 -10.64
C LEU A 70 -12.45 19.91 -9.19
N LEU A 71 -13.50 19.32 -8.64
CA LEU A 71 -13.87 19.58 -7.24
C LEU A 71 -12.80 19.03 -6.29
N ASP A 72 -12.34 17.79 -6.51
CA ASP A 72 -11.25 17.22 -5.73
C ASP A 72 -9.96 18.03 -5.88
N CYS A 73 -9.71 18.58 -7.08
CA CYS A 73 -8.56 19.46 -7.33
C CYS A 73 -8.67 20.76 -6.53
N ILE A 74 -9.85 21.36 -6.45
CA ILE A 74 -10.11 22.55 -5.61
C ILE A 74 -9.92 22.23 -4.13
N ASP A 75 -10.33 21.05 -3.68
CA ASP A 75 -10.31 20.67 -2.26
C ASP A 75 -8.95 20.10 -1.80
N THR A 76 -8.06 19.75 -2.74
CA THR A 76 -6.76 19.12 -2.46
C THR A 76 -5.63 20.01 -2.96
N GLU A 77 -4.91 20.67 -2.06
CA GLU A 77 -3.69 21.42 -2.40
C GLU A 77 -2.61 20.47 -2.96
N GLN A 78 -1.69 20.97 -3.80
CA GLN A 78 -0.67 20.15 -4.48
C GLN A 78 -1.25 19.02 -5.32
N SER A 79 -2.29 19.33 -6.10
CA SER A 79 -2.96 18.35 -6.95
C SER A 79 -3.20 18.86 -8.37
N PHE A 80 -3.47 17.92 -9.29
CA PHE A 80 -3.85 18.25 -10.67
C PHE A 80 -4.97 17.35 -11.18
N PHE A 81 -5.79 17.88 -12.09
CA PHE A 81 -6.87 17.17 -12.75
C PHE A 81 -6.78 17.36 -14.26
N TRP A 82 -6.71 16.25 -15.00
CA TRP A 82 -6.75 16.24 -16.46
C TRP A 82 -8.16 15.95 -16.98
N LEU A 83 -8.80 16.96 -17.56
CA LEU A 83 -10.07 16.82 -18.24
C LEU A 83 -9.84 16.40 -19.71
N SER A 84 -9.70 15.11 -19.94
CA SER A 84 -9.38 14.54 -21.26
C SER A 84 -10.39 14.86 -22.36
N THR A 85 -11.66 15.10 -22.04
CA THR A 85 -12.70 15.43 -23.04
C THR A 85 -12.59 16.82 -23.62
N SER A 86 -11.98 17.76 -22.90
CA SER A 86 -11.79 19.15 -23.32
C SER A 86 -10.32 19.55 -23.40
N TYR A 87 -9.41 18.61 -23.11
CA TYR A 87 -7.96 18.78 -23.04
C TYR A 87 -7.51 19.94 -22.14
N ILE A 88 -8.16 20.06 -20.98
CA ILE A 88 -7.85 21.09 -19.98
C ILE A 88 -7.15 20.43 -18.79
N LEU A 89 -6.00 20.97 -18.42
CA LEU A 89 -5.27 20.60 -17.22
C LEU A 89 -5.50 21.66 -16.15
N TYR A 90 -6.07 21.26 -15.03
CA TYR A 90 -6.24 22.08 -13.82
C TYR A 90 -5.17 21.72 -12.79
N ASN A 91 -4.55 22.71 -12.17
CA ASN A 91 -3.53 22.53 -11.14
C ASN A 91 -3.88 23.39 -9.93
N HIS A 92 -3.77 22.80 -8.74
CA HIS A 92 -3.92 23.48 -7.45
C HIS A 92 -2.57 23.66 -6.79
N TYR A 93 -2.05 24.89 -6.88
CA TYR A 93 -0.79 25.25 -6.26
C TYR A 93 -0.92 25.51 -4.76
N GLU A 94 0.21 25.49 -4.06
CA GLU A 94 0.25 25.86 -2.66
C GLU A 94 -0.16 27.32 -2.44
N HIS A 95 -0.77 27.60 -1.29
CA HIS A 95 -1.25 28.92 -0.91
C HIS A 95 -0.12 29.95 -0.74
N ASP A 96 1.10 29.49 -0.49
CA ASP A 96 2.30 30.31 -0.38
C ASP A 96 3.08 30.42 -1.71
N TYR A 97 2.60 29.75 -2.76
CA TYR A 97 3.24 29.71 -4.07
C TYR A 97 2.51 30.57 -5.11
N SER A 98 3.29 31.20 -6.01
CA SER A 98 2.80 32.00 -7.11
C SER A 98 3.41 31.52 -8.44
N PRO A 99 2.62 30.93 -9.35
CA PRO A 99 3.13 30.38 -10.61
C PRO A 99 3.60 31.45 -11.62
N PHE A 100 3.40 32.74 -11.32
CA PHE A 100 3.83 33.85 -12.19
C PHE A 100 5.24 34.36 -11.89
N THR A 101 5.80 33.99 -10.75
CA THR A 101 7.15 34.42 -10.31
C THR A 101 8.19 33.34 -10.51
N ASP A 102 7.77 32.08 -10.46
CA ASP A 102 8.64 30.91 -10.53
C ASP A 102 8.28 30.09 -11.78
N ASN A 103 9.19 30.05 -12.76
CA ASN A 103 8.95 29.45 -14.08
C ASN A 103 9.32 27.95 -14.16
N TYR A 104 9.23 27.24 -13.05
CA TYR A 104 9.54 25.81 -13.00
C TYR A 104 8.24 25.09 -12.69
N TYR A 105 7.55 24.61 -13.71
CA TYR A 105 6.44 23.68 -13.59
C TYR A 105 6.23 22.95 -14.91
N GLU A 106 6.03 21.64 -14.81
CA GLU A 106 6.04 20.72 -15.93
C GLU A 106 4.90 19.72 -15.81
N TYR A 107 4.31 19.34 -16.94
CA TYR A 107 3.31 18.28 -17.01
C TYR A 107 3.90 17.05 -17.70
N GLY A 108 3.63 15.88 -17.14
CA GLY A 108 4.05 14.58 -17.66
C GLY A 108 3.10 14.09 -18.74
N ARG A 109 3.41 14.38 -20.00
CA ARG A 109 2.68 13.83 -21.16
C ARG A 109 2.96 12.34 -21.28
N ALA A 110 1.91 11.54 -21.43
CA ALA A 110 2.04 10.09 -21.62
C ALA A 110 2.37 9.72 -23.08
N PHE A 111 3.32 8.81 -23.25
CA PHE A 111 3.71 8.17 -24.50
C PHE A 111 3.49 6.67 -24.41
N GLY A 112 2.74 6.15 -25.37
CA GLY A 112 2.27 4.78 -25.39
C GLY A 112 3.13 3.85 -26.24
N PHE A 113 3.50 2.70 -25.68
CA PHE A 113 4.27 1.66 -26.37
C PHE A 113 3.65 0.28 -26.14
N ASN A 114 3.78 -0.63 -27.12
CA ASN A 114 3.23 -1.97 -27.05
C ASN A 114 4.16 -3.06 -27.59
N ASN A 115 3.83 -4.32 -27.29
CA ASN A 115 4.67 -5.48 -27.59
C ASN A 115 4.26 -6.29 -28.83
N LYS A 116 3.28 -5.83 -29.63
CA LYS A 116 2.74 -6.61 -30.76
C LYS A 116 2.81 -5.87 -32.10
N PHE A 117 1.94 -4.88 -32.31
CA PHE A 117 1.81 -4.17 -33.58
C PHE A 117 1.26 -2.76 -33.34
N PRO A 118 1.54 -1.79 -34.23
CA PRO A 118 1.09 -0.42 -34.04
C PRO A 118 -0.44 -0.31 -33.99
N ILE A 119 -0.95 0.51 -33.08
CA ILE A 119 -2.38 0.78 -32.89
C ILE A 119 -2.61 2.25 -32.51
N TYR A 120 -3.86 2.68 -32.50
CA TYR A 120 -4.33 3.95 -31.99
C TYR A 120 -5.29 3.73 -30.82
N ILE A 121 -5.13 4.49 -29.74
CA ILE A 121 -6.05 4.52 -28.59
C ILE A 121 -6.56 5.95 -28.44
N ASP A 122 -7.84 6.16 -28.71
CA ASP A 122 -8.47 7.49 -28.85
C ASP A 122 -7.62 8.42 -29.74
N ASP A 123 -7.31 7.96 -30.95
CA ASP A 123 -6.48 8.62 -31.99
C ASP A 123 -5.03 8.96 -31.57
N VAL A 124 -4.57 8.53 -30.39
CA VAL A 124 -3.15 8.61 -30.00
C VAL A 124 -2.44 7.36 -30.50
N PHE A 125 -1.32 7.53 -31.21
CA PHE A 125 -0.55 6.41 -31.75
C PHE A 125 0.30 5.71 -30.68
N TYR A 126 0.23 4.38 -30.63
CA TYR A 126 1.02 3.53 -29.73
C TYR A 126 1.93 2.63 -30.57
N ASP A 127 3.23 2.86 -30.48
CA ASP A 127 4.21 2.16 -31.32
C ASP A 127 4.61 0.79 -30.74
N ALA A 128 4.94 -0.15 -31.62
CA ALA A 128 5.27 -1.53 -31.29
C ALA A 128 6.76 -1.73 -30.94
N LEU A 129 7.29 -0.91 -30.03
CA LEU A 129 8.72 -0.89 -29.69
C LEU A 129 9.08 -1.80 -28.51
N MET A 130 8.12 -2.21 -27.68
CA MET A 130 8.36 -2.99 -26.47
C MET A 130 8.86 -4.41 -26.82
N LYS A 131 10.02 -4.78 -26.28
CA LYS A 131 10.69 -6.09 -26.48
C LYS A 131 10.48 -7.04 -25.32
N THR A 132 10.52 -6.53 -24.10
CA THR A 132 10.25 -7.30 -22.89
C THR A 132 8.98 -6.81 -22.24
N ILE A 133 8.32 -7.71 -21.51
CA ILE A 133 7.17 -7.38 -20.67
C ILE A 133 7.69 -7.45 -19.24
N PRO A 134 7.48 -6.42 -18.41
CA PRO A 134 7.94 -6.45 -17.04
C PRO A 134 7.16 -7.52 -16.26
N SER A 135 7.82 -8.15 -15.30
CA SER A 135 7.12 -9.00 -14.34
C SER A 135 6.32 -8.11 -13.40
N ILE A 136 5.05 -8.45 -13.19
CA ILE A 136 4.20 -7.88 -12.14
C ILE A 136 4.04 -8.87 -10.98
N ALA A 137 5.02 -9.76 -10.81
CA ALA A 137 4.97 -10.79 -9.78
C ALA A 137 4.98 -10.16 -8.38
N GLN A 138 4.16 -10.73 -7.52
CA GLN A 138 4.10 -10.39 -6.11
C GLN A 138 4.07 -11.68 -5.29
N GLN A 139 4.65 -11.63 -4.09
CA GLN A 139 4.58 -12.72 -3.13
C GLN A 139 4.45 -12.17 -1.71
N GLN A 140 3.65 -12.85 -0.91
CA GLN A 140 3.45 -12.56 0.49
C GLN A 140 3.65 -13.82 1.34
N ASP A 141 4.23 -13.64 2.52
CA ASP A 141 4.36 -14.69 3.52
C ASP A 141 3.05 -14.76 4.34
N LEU A 142 2.63 -15.99 4.68
CA LEU A 142 1.43 -16.28 5.48
C LEU A 142 1.51 -15.79 6.92
N VAL A 143 2.72 -15.51 7.41
CA VAL A 143 3.00 -15.26 8.83
C VAL A 143 3.82 -14.01 9.00
N ASN A 144 4.84 -13.81 8.16
CA ASN A 144 5.73 -12.68 8.31
C ASN A 144 5.30 -11.49 7.44
N TYR A 145 4.71 -10.48 8.08
CA TYR A 145 4.33 -9.21 7.45
C TYR A 145 5.44 -8.13 7.55
N GLU A 146 6.63 -8.48 8.05
CA GLU A 146 7.83 -7.63 8.13
C GLU A 146 8.52 -7.42 6.77
N LYS A 147 7.85 -7.74 5.65
CA LYS A 147 8.31 -7.40 4.31
C LYS A 147 7.16 -6.80 3.53
N LEU A 148 7.38 -5.63 2.95
CA LEU A 148 6.46 -5.09 1.94
C LEU A 148 6.63 -5.90 0.66
N ALA A 149 5.56 -6.53 0.21
CA ALA A 149 5.48 -7.15 -1.11
C ALA A 149 5.42 -6.05 -2.17
N GLY A 150 6.59 -5.55 -2.56
CA GLY A 150 6.76 -4.58 -3.66
C GLY A 150 6.81 -5.25 -5.02
N MET A 151 6.44 -4.51 -6.06
CA MET A 151 6.68 -4.89 -7.45
C MET A 151 7.92 -4.16 -7.97
N THR A 152 8.78 -4.90 -8.67
CA THR A 152 9.89 -4.33 -9.43
C THR A 152 9.88 -4.93 -10.83
N GLY A 153 10.36 -4.21 -11.82
CA GLY A 153 10.34 -4.68 -13.20
C GLY A 153 11.35 -3.94 -14.06
N SER A 154 11.53 -4.42 -15.29
CA SER A 154 12.30 -3.70 -16.30
C SER A 154 11.65 -3.90 -17.65
N ILE A 155 11.61 -2.84 -18.45
CA ILE A 155 11.09 -2.87 -19.83
C ILE A 155 12.20 -2.48 -20.77
N GLU A 156 12.39 -3.31 -21.80
CA GLU A 156 13.28 -3.04 -22.90
C GLU A 156 12.47 -2.62 -24.13
N TYR A 157 12.91 -1.54 -24.78
CA TYR A 157 12.34 -1.04 -26.02
C TYR A 157 13.39 -1.04 -27.13
N ALA A 158 12.93 -1.21 -28.38
CA ALA A 158 13.76 -1.03 -29.56
C ALA A 158 14.05 0.47 -29.77
N ASN A 159 15.33 0.85 -29.94
CA ASN A 159 15.73 2.23 -30.24
C ASN A 159 16.48 2.32 -31.59
N THR A 160 16.16 1.47 -32.56
CA THR A 160 16.97 1.34 -33.79
C THR A 160 16.88 2.54 -34.73
N GLU A 161 15.87 3.40 -34.58
CA GLU A 161 15.68 4.61 -35.40
C GLU A 161 15.81 5.89 -34.57
N GLY A 162 16.31 5.80 -33.33
CA GLY A 162 16.46 6.95 -32.42
C GLY A 162 15.13 7.42 -31.83
N GLN A 163 14.14 6.53 -31.69
CA GLN A 163 12.81 6.86 -31.15
C GLN A 163 12.87 7.44 -29.72
N PHE A 164 13.91 7.10 -28.96
CA PHE A 164 14.12 7.54 -27.58
C PHE A 164 15.27 8.54 -27.44
N ASP A 165 15.82 9.07 -28.55
CA ASP A 165 16.94 10.03 -28.49
C ASP A 165 16.54 11.29 -27.72
N GLU A 166 15.26 11.70 -27.78
CA GLU A 166 14.77 12.84 -27.01
C GLU A 166 14.81 12.63 -25.49
N PHE A 167 14.84 11.38 -25.01
CA PHE A 167 14.93 11.08 -23.57
C PHE A 167 16.37 11.23 -23.05
N ILE A 168 17.36 11.34 -23.93
CA ILE A 168 18.75 11.64 -23.52
C ILE A 168 18.83 13.04 -22.90
N ASP A 169 18.05 13.98 -23.42
CA ASP A 169 18.05 15.38 -22.99
C ASP A 169 16.95 15.68 -21.95
N THR A 170 16.11 14.70 -21.60
CA THR A 170 15.03 14.85 -20.60
C THR A 170 15.11 13.75 -19.55
N ASP A 171 15.32 14.13 -18.29
CA ASP A 171 15.27 13.19 -17.18
C ASP A 171 13.83 12.73 -16.98
N ILE A 172 13.60 11.43 -17.15
CA ILE A 172 12.30 10.80 -16.91
C ILE A 172 12.28 9.98 -15.61
N THR A 173 13.37 10.01 -14.83
CA THR A 173 13.44 9.37 -13.53
C THR A 173 12.39 9.95 -12.60
N GLY A 174 11.71 9.09 -11.85
CA GLY A 174 10.63 9.47 -10.95
C GLY A 174 9.27 9.67 -11.63
N THR A 175 9.19 9.69 -12.96
CA THR A 175 7.92 9.77 -13.69
C THR A 175 7.09 8.49 -13.55
N LYS A 176 5.76 8.60 -13.67
CA LYS A 176 4.88 7.43 -13.67
C LYS A 176 5.04 6.60 -14.96
N ASN A 177 5.03 5.28 -14.77
CA ASN A 177 4.82 4.29 -15.83
C ASN A 177 3.55 3.48 -15.53
N ARG A 178 2.59 3.46 -16.46
CA ARG A 178 1.34 2.69 -16.30
C ARG A 178 1.33 1.50 -17.26
N LEU A 179 0.99 0.32 -16.73
CA LEU A 179 0.83 -0.89 -17.53
C LEU A 179 -0.62 -1.27 -17.68
N TYR A 180 -0.97 -1.62 -18.91
CA TYR A 180 -2.30 -2.07 -19.26
C TYR A 180 -2.27 -3.35 -20.08
N TYR A 181 -3.34 -4.11 -19.96
CA TYR A 181 -3.72 -5.14 -20.92
C TYR A 181 -4.78 -4.58 -21.87
N LEU A 182 -4.62 -4.89 -23.16
CA LEU A 182 -5.61 -4.65 -24.20
C LEU A 182 -5.83 -5.95 -24.98
N ASP A 183 -7.08 -6.41 -25.08
CA ASP A 183 -7.44 -7.54 -25.95
C ASP A 183 -7.47 -7.11 -27.44
N ALA A 184 -6.30 -6.78 -27.96
CA ALA A 184 -6.13 -6.30 -29.33
C ALA A 184 -6.19 -7.44 -30.35
N ILE A 185 -6.98 -7.24 -31.40
CA ILE A 185 -7.16 -8.15 -32.53
C ILE A 185 -6.33 -7.64 -33.71
N TYR A 186 -5.55 -8.53 -34.33
CA TYR A 186 -4.75 -8.18 -35.51
C TYR A 186 -5.64 -7.69 -36.65
N GLY A 187 -5.29 -6.53 -37.24
CA GLY A 187 -6.05 -5.87 -38.30
C GLY A 187 -7.12 -4.89 -37.80
N ILE A 188 -7.35 -4.80 -36.48
CA ILE A 188 -8.07 -3.68 -35.87
C ILE A 188 -7.03 -2.70 -35.31
N GLU A 189 -7.08 -1.46 -35.80
CA GLU A 189 -6.08 -0.43 -35.49
C GLU A 189 -6.57 0.58 -34.46
N ASN A 190 -7.88 0.77 -34.29
CA ASN A 190 -8.45 1.81 -33.40
C ASN A 190 -9.13 1.20 -32.18
N TYR A 191 -8.76 1.69 -31.01
CA TYR A 191 -9.28 1.31 -29.70
C TYR A 191 -9.61 2.57 -28.88
N THR A 192 -10.27 2.37 -27.75
CA THR A 192 -10.60 3.43 -26.80
C THR A 192 -9.98 3.14 -25.45
N ARG A 193 -9.69 4.18 -24.65
CA ARG A 193 -9.08 4.00 -23.32
C ARG A 193 -9.93 3.13 -22.38
N SER A 194 -11.25 3.12 -22.55
CA SER A 194 -12.16 2.26 -21.78
C SER A 194 -11.96 0.75 -21.99
N GLN A 195 -11.23 0.35 -23.04
CA GLN A 195 -10.88 -1.05 -23.32
C GLN A 195 -9.57 -1.47 -22.65
N LEU A 196 -8.84 -0.54 -22.04
CA LEU A 196 -7.64 -0.84 -21.28
C LEU A 196 -8.02 -1.41 -19.91
N VAL A 197 -7.38 -2.52 -19.57
CA VAL A 197 -7.43 -3.09 -18.22
C VAL A 197 -6.13 -2.73 -17.52
N SER A 198 -6.21 -1.91 -16.47
CA SER A 198 -5.04 -1.56 -15.66
C SER A 198 -4.44 -2.80 -15.00
N LEU A 199 -3.14 -2.98 -15.15
CA LEU A 199 -2.40 -4.09 -14.54
C LEU A 199 -1.51 -3.61 -13.40
N ALA A 200 -0.85 -2.47 -13.57
CA ALA A 200 0.10 -1.95 -12.60
C ALA A 200 0.37 -0.46 -12.80
N SER A 201 0.75 0.22 -11.72
CA SER A 201 1.25 1.58 -11.73
C SER A 201 2.62 1.65 -11.03
N TYR A 202 3.63 2.09 -11.76
CA TYR A 202 5.03 2.19 -11.34
C TYR A 202 5.54 3.63 -11.41
N PHE A 203 6.72 3.86 -10.85
CA PHE A 203 7.59 4.94 -11.29
C PHE A 203 8.88 4.38 -11.92
N ILE A 204 9.52 5.18 -12.76
CA ILE A 204 10.82 4.86 -13.35
C ILE A 204 11.92 5.18 -12.33
N GLU A 205 12.63 4.17 -11.83
CA GLU A 205 13.72 4.34 -10.87
C GLU A 205 15.03 4.74 -11.54
N ASP A 206 15.31 4.16 -12.71
CA ASP A 206 16.49 4.44 -13.52
C ASP A 206 16.21 4.08 -14.98
N ASP A 207 16.99 4.60 -15.90
CA ASP A 207 16.90 4.27 -17.31
C ASP A 207 18.26 4.23 -18.01
N SER A 208 18.31 3.56 -19.17
CA SER A 208 19.53 3.49 -19.97
C SER A 208 19.23 3.48 -21.46
N ILE A 209 19.86 4.42 -22.17
CA ILE A 209 19.72 4.59 -23.62
C ILE A 209 21.00 4.15 -24.32
N SER A 210 20.82 3.36 -25.36
CA SER A 210 21.86 2.94 -26.30
C SER A 210 21.33 3.06 -27.73
N LEU A 211 22.23 2.94 -28.71
CA LEU A 211 21.90 3.09 -30.14
C LEU A 211 20.88 2.07 -30.68
N ASN A 212 20.63 0.96 -29.98
CA ASN A 212 19.69 -0.07 -30.43
C ASN A 212 18.60 -0.40 -29.41
N LYS A 213 18.77 0.02 -28.16
CA LYS A 213 17.92 -0.36 -27.04
C LYS A 213 17.75 0.80 -26.07
N TYR A 214 16.53 0.93 -25.58
CA TYR A 214 16.21 1.71 -24.40
C TYR A 214 15.73 0.77 -23.29
N SER A 215 16.15 0.98 -22.04
CA SER A 215 15.76 0.17 -20.88
C SER A 215 15.28 1.07 -19.76
N THR A 216 14.14 0.73 -19.15
CA THR A 216 13.64 1.42 -17.94
C THR A 216 13.52 0.43 -16.81
N ASP A 217 14.07 0.77 -15.65
CA ASP A 217 13.87 0.03 -14.40
C ASP A 217 12.70 0.64 -13.64
N LEU A 218 11.76 -0.22 -13.25
CA LEU A 218 10.46 0.16 -12.70
C LEU A 218 10.37 -0.27 -11.24
N GLN A 219 9.84 0.61 -10.42
CA GLN A 219 9.69 0.42 -8.99
C GLN A 219 8.28 0.81 -8.52
N ASP A 220 7.76 0.08 -7.53
CA ASP A 220 6.45 0.33 -6.94
C ASP A 220 6.35 1.72 -6.29
N LEU A 221 5.24 2.43 -6.54
CA LEU A 221 5.01 3.81 -6.10
C LEU A 221 5.17 4.04 -4.59
N ARG A 222 5.03 3.00 -3.75
CA ARG A 222 5.26 3.09 -2.30
C ARG A 222 6.72 3.37 -1.96
N PHE A 223 7.67 2.95 -2.80
CA PHE A 223 9.09 3.21 -2.59
C PHE A 223 9.55 4.57 -3.11
N LYS A 224 8.74 5.27 -3.94
CA LYS A 224 8.98 6.68 -4.31
C LYS A 224 9.04 7.56 -3.05
N GLN A 225 8.38 7.14 -1.98
CA GLN A 225 8.23 7.84 -0.70
C GLN A 225 9.43 7.60 0.23
N ASN A 226 10.67 7.84 -0.24
CA ASN A 226 11.92 7.57 0.49
C ASN A 226 12.27 8.62 1.57
N ILE A 227 11.26 9.08 2.30
CA ILE A 227 11.40 10.04 3.39
C ILE A 227 11.57 9.33 4.74
N GLU A 228 12.23 9.99 5.69
CA GLU A 228 12.36 9.51 7.08
C GLU A 228 11.29 10.14 7.96
N ILE A 229 10.80 9.39 8.95
CA ILE A 229 9.87 9.85 9.96
C ILE A 229 10.25 9.29 11.34
N PRO A 230 10.10 10.05 12.45
CA PRO A 230 9.78 11.48 12.48
C PRO A 230 10.96 12.31 11.94
N ILE A 231 10.69 13.56 11.56
CA ILE A 231 11.71 14.53 11.08
C ILE A 231 12.03 15.65 12.07
N GLU A 232 11.12 15.94 13.00
CA GLU A 232 11.33 17.05 13.94
C GLU A 232 12.34 16.69 15.02
N THR A 233 13.28 17.60 15.26
CA THR A 233 14.33 17.47 16.26
C THR A 233 14.26 18.58 17.30
N PHE A 234 14.74 18.30 18.50
CA PHE A 234 14.95 19.34 19.49
C PHE A 234 16.08 20.27 19.06
N ASN A 235 15.85 21.58 19.18
CA ASN A 235 16.83 22.60 18.85
C ASN A 235 16.84 23.74 19.89
N THR A 236 17.95 24.46 19.97
CA THR A 236 18.15 25.55 20.95
C THR A 236 17.42 26.85 20.60
N THR A 237 16.81 26.94 19.41
CA THR A 237 16.00 28.11 19.03
C THR A 237 14.61 28.03 19.66
N GLU A 238 13.99 26.85 19.60
CA GLU A 238 12.69 26.57 20.21
C GLU A 238 12.80 26.27 21.71
N TYR A 239 13.89 25.59 22.12
CA TYR A 239 14.15 25.23 23.52
C TYR A 239 15.51 25.78 23.98
N PRO A 240 15.61 27.08 24.32
CA PRO A 240 16.89 27.72 24.66
C PRO A 240 17.63 27.11 25.84
N ASP A 241 16.90 26.51 26.78
CA ASP A 241 17.41 25.94 28.02
C ASP A 241 17.45 24.39 27.99
N ILE A 242 17.33 23.77 26.81
CA ILE A 242 17.48 22.33 26.67
C ILE A 242 18.94 21.92 26.91
N LYS A 243 19.13 20.76 27.52
CA LYS A 243 20.47 20.18 27.71
C LYS A 243 21.09 19.80 26.37
N ASP A 244 22.37 20.13 26.17
CA ASP A 244 23.12 19.86 24.94
C ASP A 244 23.00 18.40 24.45
N SER A 245 22.89 17.43 25.36
CA SER A 245 22.76 16.00 25.02
C SER A 245 21.43 15.61 24.36
N TYR A 246 20.43 16.49 24.40
CA TYR A 246 19.13 16.30 23.77
C TYR A 246 18.96 17.11 22.50
N VAL A 247 19.86 18.04 22.20
CA VAL A 247 19.86 18.77 20.91
C VAL A 247 20.06 17.78 19.77
N ASP A 248 19.35 17.99 18.66
CA ASP A 248 19.30 17.12 17.48
C ASP A 248 18.68 15.73 17.71
N ASN A 249 18.26 15.40 18.94
CA ASN A 249 17.45 14.21 19.16
C ASN A 249 16.06 14.41 18.54
N ILE A 250 15.49 13.32 18.04
CA ILE A 250 14.16 13.33 17.44
C ILE A 250 13.08 13.52 18.49
N ILE A 251 12.09 14.35 18.18
CA ILE A 251 10.85 14.44 18.92
C ILE A 251 10.00 13.20 18.55
N PRO A 252 9.66 12.32 19.52
CA PRO A 252 8.99 11.07 19.20
C PRO A 252 7.60 11.27 18.55
N LEU A 253 7.26 10.41 17.59
CA LEU A 253 5.91 10.33 17.03
C LEU A 253 5.16 9.17 17.71
N LEU A 254 4.02 9.45 18.32
CA LEU A 254 3.26 8.50 19.13
C LEU A 254 1.84 8.37 18.56
N TYR A 255 1.42 7.14 18.30
CA TYR A 255 0.06 6.79 17.89
C TYR A 255 -0.60 5.88 18.92
N GLY A 256 -1.89 6.08 19.15
CA GLY A 256 -2.68 5.27 20.07
C GLY A 256 -2.20 5.36 21.53
N GLN A 257 -2.68 4.45 22.36
CA GLN A 257 -2.26 4.34 23.76
C GLN A 257 -1.03 3.45 23.88
N VAL A 258 0.01 3.96 24.54
CA VAL A 258 1.20 3.14 24.87
C VAL A 258 1.34 2.93 26.36
N ARG A 259 1.83 1.74 26.74
CA ARG A 259 1.96 1.36 28.14
C ARG A 259 2.89 2.31 28.89
N ARG A 260 4.09 2.54 28.35
CA ARG A 260 5.07 3.51 28.86
C ARG A 260 5.92 4.07 27.74
N SER A 261 6.21 5.36 27.80
CA SER A 261 7.23 6.01 26.96
C SER A 261 7.97 7.08 27.76
N GLU A 262 9.19 7.40 27.34
CA GLU A 262 10.06 8.40 27.96
C GLU A 262 9.56 9.83 27.67
N ALA A 263 9.81 10.76 28.60
CA ALA A 263 9.61 12.18 28.38
C ALA A 263 10.91 12.95 28.62
N ILE A 264 11.26 13.82 27.67
CA ILE A 264 12.55 14.53 27.62
C ILE A 264 12.38 15.92 28.26
N PRO A 265 13.26 16.33 29.20
CA PRO A 265 13.23 17.67 29.77
C PRO A 265 13.68 18.70 28.72
N ILE A 266 12.85 19.70 28.44
CA ILE A 266 13.12 20.72 27.41
C ILE A 266 13.73 22.02 27.96
N ASP A 267 13.77 22.18 29.28
CA ASP A 267 14.41 23.29 30.00
C ASP A 267 15.34 22.76 31.11
N GLY A 268 16.07 21.69 30.80
CA GLY A 268 16.95 20.98 31.72
C GLY A 268 18.08 21.82 32.31
N GLU A 269 18.56 22.85 31.60
CA GLU A 269 19.64 23.75 32.03
C GLU A 269 19.18 24.84 33.01
N LEU A 270 17.87 25.08 33.13
CA LEU A 270 17.35 25.98 34.16
C LEU A 270 17.63 25.36 35.53
N GLY A 271 18.53 25.97 36.31
CA GLY A 271 18.88 25.46 37.64
C GLY A 271 17.72 25.54 38.65
N THR A 272 18.04 25.25 39.92
CA THR A 272 17.12 25.34 41.08
C THR A 272 16.34 26.67 41.12
N GLY A 273 15.10 26.63 41.60
CA GLY A 273 14.17 27.76 41.70
C GLY A 273 13.13 27.83 40.58
N ASN A 274 13.15 26.89 39.63
CA ASN A 274 12.26 26.86 38.48
C ASN A 274 11.57 25.51 38.33
N ASP A 275 10.30 25.56 37.92
CA ASP A 275 9.58 24.40 37.40
C ASP A 275 10.31 23.83 36.17
N ILE A 276 9.93 22.63 35.76
CA ILE A 276 10.56 21.94 34.63
C ILE A 276 9.51 21.45 33.64
N ASN A 277 9.76 21.72 32.37
CA ASN A 277 8.93 21.30 31.26
C ASN A 277 9.51 20.03 30.62
N PHE A 278 8.62 19.10 30.30
CA PHE A 278 8.94 17.87 29.60
C PHE A 278 8.14 17.78 28.31
N ARG A 279 8.74 17.18 27.29
CA ARG A 279 8.09 16.82 26.03
C ARG A 279 8.20 15.33 25.79
N GLN A 280 7.07 14.67 25.57
CA GLN A 280 7.00 13.22 25.39
C GLN A 280 6.91 12.82 23.91
N ALA A 281 6.15 13.57 23.13
CA ALA A 281 5.87 13.28 21.73
C ALA A 281 5.56 14.57 20.96
N LEU A 282 5.42 14.45 19.65
CA LEU A 282 4.99 15.56 18.79
C LEU A 282 3.59 16.07 19.18
N ILE A 283 2.66 15.15 19.40
CA ILE A 283 1.27 15.41 19.79
C ILE A 283 0.85 14.36 20.82
N LEU A 284 0.07 14.78 21.81
CA LEU A 284 -0.69 13.91 22.71
C LEU A 284 -2.18 14.27 22.65
N THR A 285 -3.04 13.28 22.80
CA THR A 285 -4.47 13.48 23.08
C THR A 285 -4.81 13.23 24.55
N SER A 286 -3.98 12.46 25.25
CA SER A 286 -4.08 12.26 26.69
C SER A 286 -2.70 12.01 27.28
N LEU A 287 -2.38 12.69 28.40
CA LEU A 287 -1.09 12.55 29.05
C LEU A 287 -0.97 11.23 29.84
N GLY A 288 -2.04 10.68 30.41
CA GLY A 288 -1.90 9.52 31.31
C GLY A 288 -1.22 9.88 32.65
N THR A 289 -0.38 8.98 33.18
CA THR A 289 0.26 9.14 34.51
C THR A 289 1.75 9.44 34.39
N VAL A 290 2.18 10.59 34.90
CA VAL A 290 3.59 11.01 34.92
C VAL A 290 4.34 10.37 36.10
N GLN A 291 5.51 9.80 35.81
CA GLN A 291 6.39 9.20 36.79
C GLN A 291 7.82 9.69 36.63
N VAL A 292 8.46 10.04 37.75
CA VAL A 292 9.88 10.42 37.81
C VAL A 292 10.68 9.39 38.60
N GLU A 293 11.93 9.19 38.24
CA GLU A 293 12.82 8.23 38.92
C GLU A 293 13.52 8.89 40.11
N ILE A 294 13.15 8.52 41.34
CA ILE A 294 13.74 8.98 42.60
C ILE A 294 14.27 7.77 43.36
N ASP A 295 15.55 7.76 43.73
CA ASP A 295 16.22 6.67 44.45
C ASP A 295 15.97 5.29 43.80
N ASP A 296 16.14 5.20 42.48
CA ASP A 296 15.89 4.02 41.64
C ASP A 296 14.44 3.50 41.67
N GLN A 297 13.48 4.34 42.07
CA GLN A 297 12.05 4.03 42.08
C GLN A 297 11.23 5.07 41.30
N TRP A 298 10.31 4.56 40.48
CA TRP A 298 9.37 5.39 39.74
C TRP A 298 8.27 5.91 40.67
N THR A 299 8.29 7.21 40.93
CA THR A 299 7.34 7.92 41.79
C THR A 299 6.36 8.72 40.93
N THR A 300 5.06 8.56 41.19
CA THR A 300 4.02 9.29 40.45
C THR A 300 3.97 10.75 40.88
N LYS A 301 3.90 11.65 39.91
CA LYS A 301 3.81 13.10 40.13
C LYS A 301 2.64 13.68 39.36
N THR A 302 2.09 14.78 39.85
CA THR A 302 0.99 15.48 39.20
C THR A 302 1.54 16.70 38.47
N PRO A 303 1.33 16.82 37.15
CA PRO A 303 1.71 18.01 36.40
C PRO A 303 0.99 19.26 36.91
N THR A 304 1.73 20.37 36.95
CA THR A 304 1.19 21.70 37.27
C THR A 304 0.52 22.33 36.04
N ALA A 305 0.95 21.95 34.84
CA ALA A 305 0.36 22.35 33.57
C ALA A 305 0.58 21.27 32.49
N THR A 306 -0.25 21.31 31.45
CA THR A 306 -0.18 20.39 30.30
C THR A 306 -0.50 21.12 29.00
N ASN A 307 0.27 20.86 27.95
CA ASN A 307 0.03 21.31 26.58
C ASN A 307 0.02 20.09 25.65
N LEU A 308 -1.15 19.46 25.51
CA LEU A 308 -1.30 18.21 24.76
C LEU A 308 -1.01 18.38 23.26
N THR A 309 -1.29 19.55 22.68
CA THR A 309 -1.03 19.84 21.26
C THR A 309 0.45 19.86 20.91
N LEU A 310 1.34 20.08 21.88
CA LEU A 310 2.80 19.98 21.72
C LEU A 310 3.39 18.75 22.42
N GLY A 311 2.54 17.88 22.98
CA GLY A 311 2.97 16.72 23.77
C GLY A 311 3.78 17.08 25.02
N GLU A 312 3.51 18.25 25.61
CA GLU A 312 4.27 18.86 26.69
C GLU A 312 3.52 18.88 28.03
N PHE A 313 4.26 18.87 29.13
CA PHE A 313 3.73 19.08 30.48
C PHE A 313 4.79 19.64 31.43
N THR A 314 4.33 20.26 32.51
CA THR A 314 5.18 20.92 33.50
C THR A 314 5.09 20.21 34.85
N LEU A 315 6.23 19.95 35.50
CA LEU A 315 6.30 19.51 36.89
C LEU A 315 6.83 20.66 37.77
N ALA A 316 6.32 20.73 39.00
CA ALA A 316 6.89 21.63 40.00
C ALA A 316 8.37 21.30 40.26
N GLU A 317 9.19 22.30 40.60
CA GLU A 317 10.62 22.11 40.90
C GLU A 317 10.88 20.91 41.83
N VAL A 318 10.14 20.86 42.95
CA VAL A 318 10.28 19.83 44.00
C VAL A 318 9.95 18.41 43.52
N ASP A 319 9.23 18.30 42.41
CA ASP A 319 8.77 17.04 41.84
C ASP A 319 9.57 16.63 40.60
N GLY A 320 10.15 17.58 39.87
CA GLY A 320 10.85 17.33 38.61
C GLY A 320 12.38 17.49 38.64
N ARG A 321 12.95 18.10 39.69
CA ARG A 321 14.40 18.35 39.82
C ARG A 321 15.03 17.71 41.05
N LYS A 322 16.26 17.24 40.88
CA LYS A 322 17.15 16.80 41.95
C LYS A 322 17.65 18.01 42.75
N ALA A 323 18.18 17.76 43.94
CA ALA A 323 18.75 18.81 44.80
C ALA A 323 19.92 19.59 44.17
N ASN A 324 20.57 19.03 43.14
CA ASN A 324 21.62 19.71 42.37
C ASN A 324 21.08 20.53 41.18
N GLY A 325 19.76 20.61 41.00
CA GLY A 325 19.10 21.33 39.90
C GLY A 325 18.85 20.51 38.64
N GLU A 326 19.47 19.33 38.50
CA GLU A 326 19.30 18.47 37.32
C GLU A 326 17.90 17.84 37.26
N PRO A 327 17.33 17.65 36.06
CA PRO A 327 16.11 16.86 35.88
C PRO A 327 16.20 15.44 36.46
N TYR A 328 15.07 14.94 36.95
CA TYR A 328 14.86 13.50 37.06
C TYR A 328 14.58 12.88 35.69
N ASN A 329 14.91 11.59 35.54
CA ASN A 329 14.40 10.82 34.41
C ASN A 329 12.89 10.75 34.53
N CYS A 330 12.18 11.02 33.44
CA CYS A 330 10.73 11.06 33.42
C CYS A 330 10.18 10.08 32.39
N ARG A 331 9.10 9.41 32.77
CA ARG A 331 8.30 8.58 31.85
C ARG A 331 6.84 8.81 32.09
N VAL A 332 6.04 8.44 31.11
CA VAL A 332 4.60 8.58 31.16
C VAL A 332 3.96 7.23 30.90
N VAL A 333 2.98 6.88 31.73
CA VAL A 333 2.26 5.60 31.70
C VAL A 333 0.88 5.82 31.11
N ASP A 334 0.47 4.97 30.17
CA ASP A 334 -0.84 5.01 29.50
C ASP A 334 -1.14 6.36 28.82
N SER A 335 -0.11 6.99 28.26
CA SER A 335 -0.25 8.17 27.40
C SER A 335 -0.88 7.79 26.06
N ILE A 336 -1.69 8.70 25.50
CA ILE A 336 -2.34 8.54 24.19
C ILE A 336 -1.85 9.63 23.24
N GLY A 337 -1.34 9.21 22.09
CA GLY A 337 -0.79 10.09 21.06
C GLY A 337 -1.84 10.52 20.06
N ILE A 338 -1.45 10.53 18.77
CA ILE A 338 -2.38 10.71 17.66
C ILE A 338 -3.39 9.55 17.70
N PRO A 339 -4.70 9.85 17.74
CA PRO A 339 -5.73 8.84 17.93
C PRO A 339 -5.88 7.99 16.67
N ASN A 340 -6.14 6.70 16.87
CA ASN A 340 -6.45 5.74 15.82
C ASN A 340 -7.54 4.80 16.33
N THR A 341 -8.58 4.62 15.53
CA THR A 341 -9.60 3.60 15.74
C THR A 341 -9.10 2.27 15.20
N TYR A 342 -8.45 2.32 14.04
CA TYR A 342 -7.88 1.19 13.33
C TYR A 342 -6.38 1.42 13.11
N SER A 343 -5.59 0.36 13.05
CA SER A 343 -4.15 0.50 12.76
C SER A 343 -3.86 1.14 11.40
N SER A 344 -4.77 1.00 10.43
CA SER A 344 -4.73 1.66 9.12
C SER A 344 -4.79 3.19 9.20
N ASP A 345 -5.46 3.78 10.20
CA ASP A 345 -5.54 5.24 10.39
C ASP A 345 -4.15 5.87 10.53
N ILE A 346 -3.20 5.13 11.11
CA ILE A 346 -1.81 5.56 11.25
C ILE A 346 -1.17 5.75 9.87
N ILE A 347 -1.48 4.89 8.90
CA ILE A 347 -0.97 4.99 7.53
C ILE A 347 -1.55 6.22 6.83
N ILE A 348 -2.84 6.51 7.06
CA ILE A 348 -3.50 7.72 6.55
C ILE A 348 -2.81 8.97 7.11
N ASP A 349 -2.66 9.09 8.44
CA ASP A 349 -2.01 10.26 9.05
C ASP A 349 -0.57 10.41 8.56
N MET A 350 0.20 9.33 8.46
CA MET A 350 1.58 9.41 7.96
C MET A 350 1.63 9.87 6.50
N ASN A 351 0.73 9.38 5.65
CA ASN A 351 0.65 9.79 4.25
C ASN A 351 0.25 11.28 4.13
N GLU A 352 -0.73 11.73 4.91
CA GLU A 352 -1.15 13.13 4.88
C GLU A 352 -0.05 14.04 5.44
N ARG A 353 0.47 13.72 6.63
CA ARG A 353 1.42 14.56 7.37
C ARG A 353 2.78 14.70 6.70
N PHE A 354 3.29 13.62 6.10
CA PHE A 354 4.70 13.60 5.66
C PHE A 354 4.90 13.64 4.15
N ILE A 355 3.89 13.29 3.35
CA ILE A 355 3.97 13.33 1.88
C ILE A 355 2.75 14.03 1.24
N ASN A 356 1.92 14.70 2.04
CA ASN A 356 0.76 15.48 1.60
C ASN A 356 -0.24 14.70 0.72
N VAL A 357 -0.50 13.44 1.07
CA VAL A 357 -1.49 12.60 0.38
C VAL A 357 -2.77 12.56 1.20
N SER A 358 -3.74 13.40 0.84
CA SER A 358 -5.05 13.48 1.51
C SER A 358 -5.91 12.24 1.32
N TYR A 359 -6.70 11.89 2.33
CA TYR A 359 -7.64 10.77 2.29
C TYR A 359 -8.93 11.13 1.53
N ASN A 360 -8.92 10.93 0.21
CA ASN A 360 -10.06 11.19 -0.68
C ASN A 360 -10.21 10.09 -1.75
N ASN A 361 -11.36 10.05 -2.45
CA ASN A 361 -11.66 9.04 -3.48
C ASN A 361 -10.74 9.09 -4.72
N SER A 362 -10.00 10.17 -4.87
CA SER A 362 -9.03 10.35 -5.95
C SER A 362 -7.72 9.62 -5.68
N LEU A 363 -7.28 9.61 -4.42
CA LEU A 363 -5.99 9.05 -4.00
C LEU A 363 -6.11 7.70 -3.29
N TYR A 364 -7.30 7.38 -2.78
CA TYR A 364 -7.61 6.13 -2.08
C TYR A 364 -8.82 5.43 -2.72
N ASP A 365 -8.80 4.10 -2.71
CA ASP A 365 -10.02 3.31 -2.83
C ASP A 365 -10.70 3.27 -1.45
N ILE A 366 -11.42 4.34 -1.12
CA ILE A 366 -12.08 4.48 0.20
C ILE A 366 -13.07 3.34 0.43
N SER A 367 -13.77 2.89 -0.61
CA SER A 367 -14.75 1.81 -0.47
C SER A 367 -14.10 0.49 -0.05
N GLU A 368 -13.00 0.10 -0.70
CA GLU A 368 -12.23 -1.07 -0.26
C GLU A 368 -11.60 -0.82 1.12
N TRP A 369 -10.95 0.33 1.33
CA TRP A 369 -10.30 0.68 2.58
C TRP A 369 -11.23 0.57 3.80
N GLU A 370 -12.36 1.26 3.77
CA GLU A 370 -13.35 1.27 4.86
C GLU A 370 -13.96 -0.12 5.09
N SER A 371 -14.09 -0.95 4.04
CA SER A 371 -14.60 -2.31 4.17
C SER A 371 -13.61 -3.28 4.83
N GLU A 372 -12.31 -2.99 4.70
CA GLU A 372 -11.22 -3.82 5.20
C GLU A 372 -10.79 -3.39 6.61
N GLU A 373 -10.75 -2.09 6.88
CA GLU A 373 -10.24 -1.56 8.16
C GLU A 373 -11.09 -1.92 9.37
N ILE A 374 -12.39 -2.21 9.20
CA ILE A 374 -13.27 -2.64 10.28
C ILE A 374 -12.82 -3.93 10.97
N GLN A 375 -11.94 -4.71 10.32
CA GLN A 375 -11.34 -5.92 10.89
C GLN A 375 -10.08 -5.63 11.69
N LEU A 376 -9.54 -4.41 11.58
CA LEU A 376 -8.37 -3.95 12.31
C LEU A 376 -8.78 -3.43 13.70
N GLU A 377 -7.80 -3.38 14.59
CA GLU A 377 -7.93 -2.86 15.93
C GLU A 377 -6.95 -1.72 16.15
N SER A 378 -7.24 -0.83 17.09
CA SER A 378 -6.29 0.22 17.49
C SER A 378 -5.01 -0.39 18.06
N ILE A 379 -3.87 0.12 17.62
CA ILE A 379 -2.53 -0.22 18.14
C ILE A 379 -1.87 0.98 18.79
N GLY A 380 -0.91 0.74 19.68
CA GLY A 380 -0.10 1.77 20.32
C GLY A 380 1.36 1.68 19.89
N ILE A 381 1.84 2.65 19.11
CA ILE A 381 3.20 2.63 18.54
C ILE A 381 3.94 3.95 18.74
N VAL A 382 5.26 3.88 19.02
CA VAL A 382 6.15 5.03 19.15
C VAL A 382 7.30 4.92 18.16
N PHE A 383 7.51 5.96 17.36
CA PHE A 383 8.70 6.17 16.55
C PHE A 383 9.61 7.19 17.24
N ASN A 384 10.61 6.70 17.96
CA ASN A 384 11.58 7.49 18.72
C ASN A 384 12.94 7.64 17.99
N LYS A 385 13.01 7.19 16.74
CA LYS A 385 14.17 7.31 15.86
C LYS A 385 13.67 7.46 14.41
N PRO A 386 14.45 8.10 13.52
CA PRO A 386 14.09 8.19 12.12
C PRO A 386 14.04 6.79 11.51
N VAL A 387 12.93 6.48 10.84
CA VAL A 387 12.73 5.29 10.02
C VAL A 387 12.15 5.72 8.69
N LYS A 388 12.42 4.98 7.61
CA LYS A 388 11.77 5.27 6.33
C LYS A 388 10.26 5.10 6.44
N LEU A 389 9.47 5.95 5.78
CA LEU A 389 8.00 5.88 5.84
C LEU A 389 7.46 4.48 5.50
N TYR A 390 7.99 3.85 4.45
CA TYR A 390 7.59 2.48 4.09
C TYR A 390 7.96 1.45 5.18
N GLU A 391 9.05 1.64 5.91
CA GLU A 391 9.41 0.79 7.05
C GLU A 391 8.45 1.01 8.23
N ALA A 392 8.02 2.25 8.47
CA ALA A 392 7.01 2.54 9.49
C ALA A 392 5.66 1.90 9.16
N ILE A 393 5.19 2.01 7.91
CA ILE A 393 3.99 1.33 7.42
C ILE A 393 4.09 -0.19 7.63
N ARG A 394 5.26 -0.77 7.35
CA ARG A 394 5.53 -2.19 7.59
C ARG A 394 5.44 -2.56 9.08
N MET A 395 5.94 -1.71 9.97
CA MET A 395 5.81 -1.91 11.42
C MET A 395 4.33 -1.90 11.85
N VAL A 396 3.53 -0.97 11.31
CA VAL A 396 2.08 -0.91 11.57
C VAL A 396 1.37 -2.20 11.12
N GLN A 397 1.68 -2.70 9.92
CA GLN A 397 1.12 -3.96 9.42
C GLN A 397 1.46 -5.16 10.33
N ALA A 398 2.72 -5.26 10.76
CA ALA A 398 3.17 -6.34 11.64
C ALA A 398 2.59 -6.23 13.07
N GLY A 399 2.39 -5.00 13.55
CA GLY A 399 1.89 -4.69 14.89
C GLY A 399 0.39 -4.97 15.12
N SER A 400 -0.35 -5.29 14.07
CA SER A 400 -1.82 -5.35 14.07
C SER A 400 -2.42 -6.69 14.52
N ASN A 401 -3.73 -6.66 14.83
CA ASN A 401 -4.52 -7.82 15.29
C ASN A 401 -4.76 -8.87 14.19
N VAL A 402 -4.88 -8.42 12.95
CA VAL A 402 -4.93 -9.29 11.76
C VAL A 402 -3.83 -8.85 10.80
N GLY A 403 -3.31 -9.81 10.02
CA GLY A 403 -2.37 -9.47 8.98
C GLY A 403 -3.08 -8.67 7.89
N PHE A 404 -2.45 -7.62 7.40
CA PHE A 404 -2.97 -6.88 6.26
C PHE A 404 -1.82 -6.30 5.43
N ARG A 405 -2.16 -5.83 4.25
CA ARG A 405 -1.22 -5.20 3.33
C ARG A 405 -1.75 -3.88 2.85
N TYR A 406 -0.94 -2.84 2.98
CA TYR A 406 -1.09 -1.58 2.29
C TYR A 406 -0.54 -1.73 0.87
N GLU A 407 -1.34 -1.42 -0.14
CA GLU A 407 -0.97 -1.56 -1.54
C GLU A 407 -1.47 -0.40 -2.39
N ILE A 408 -0.85 -0.26 -3.56
CA ILE A 408 -1.32 0.63 -4.61
C ILE A 408 -2.03 -0.27 -5.63
N ALA A 409 -3.33 -0.04 -5.80
CA ALA A 409 -4.13 -0.75 -6.78
C ALA A 409 -3.63 -0.45 -8.21
N ALA A 410 -4.03 -1.27 -9.17
CA ALA A 410 -3.57 -1.15 -10.56
C ALA A 410 -3.87 0.23 -11.19
N ASP A 411 -4.92 0.90 -10.71
CA ASP A 411 -5.31 2.26 -11.12
C ASP A 411 -4.47 3.39 -10.47
N GLY A 412 -3.60 3.06 -9.53
CA GLY A 412 -2.73 4.00 -8.82
C GLY A 412 -3.28 4.49 -7.48
N ARG A 413 -4.50 4.07 -7.07
CA ARG A 413 -5.10 4.45 -5.78
C ARG A 413 -4.58 3.58 -4.64
N ARG A 414 -4.49 4.16 -3.44
CA ARG A 414 -4.08 3.49 -2.21
C ARG A 414 -5.22 2.68 -1.62
N THR A 415 -4.91 1.51 -1.10
CA THR A 415 -5.88 0.63 -0.44
C THR A 415 -5.18 -0.25 0.60
N ILE A 416 -5.97 -0.93 1.42
CA ILE A 416 -5.51 -2.01 2.29
C ILE A 416 -6.25 -3.29 1.95
N ARG A 417 -5.65 -4.44 2.22
CA ARG A 417 -6.29 -5.75 2.05
C ARG A 417 -5.95 -6.66 3.23
N ILE A 418 -6.98 -7.12 3.94
CA ILE A 418 -6.85 -8.03 5.07
C ILE A 418 -6.51 -9.43 4.57
N ASP A 419 -5.63 -10.11 5.31
CA ASP A 419 -5.40 -11.54 5.23
C ASP A 419 -6.58 -12.30 5.83
N ASP A 420 -7.65 -12.39 5.03
CA ASP A 420 -8.90 -13.03 5.37
C ASP A 420 -9.09 -14.32 4.54
N PRO A 421 -8.87 -15.52 5.12
CA PRO A 421 -9.13 -16.79 4.44
C PRO A 421 -10.65 -17.07 4.27
N ASP A 422 -11.50 -16.36 5.00
CA ASP A 422 -12.95 -16.50 4.93
C ASP A 422 -13.59 -15.62 3.84
N ARG A 423 -12.81 -14.74 3.21
CA ARG A 423 -13.23 -13.88 2.09
C ARG A 423 -14.02 -14.65 1.03
N THR A 424 -15.03 -13.98 0.49
CA THR A 424 -15.87 -14.54 -0.58
C THR A 424 -15.00 -14.83 -1.82
N PRO A 425 -15.08 -16.03 -2.40
CA PRO A 425 -14.31 -16.33 -3.60
C PRO A 425 -14.61 -15.36 -4.74
N VAL A 426 -13.56 -14.83 -5.36
CA VAL A 426 -13.67 -13.93 -6.52
C VAL A 426 -13.89 -14.70 -7.81
N GLU A 427 -13.38 -15.93 -7.89
CA GLU A 427 -13.41 -16.75 -9.10
C GLU A 427 -13.54 -18.25 -8.81
N TYR A 428 -14.11 -18.97 -9.77
CA TYR A 428 -14.18 -20.44 -9.81
C TYR A 428 -13.37 -20.98 -10.99
N ILE A 429 -12.24 -21.63 -10.70
CA ILE A 429 -11.30 -22.15 -11.68
C ILE A 429 -11.56 -23.63 -11.93
N ILE A 430 -12.06 -23.93 -13.12
CA ILE A 430 -12.26 -25.31 -13.56
C ILE A 430 -10.92 -25.96 -13.90
N ARG A 431 -10.86 -27.28 -13.76
CA ARG A 431 -9.65 -28.07 -14.00
C ARG A 431 -8.99 -27.79 -15.36
N ASN A 432 -9.79 -27.60 -16.41
CA ASN A 432 -9.30 -27.40 -17.78
C ASN A 432 -8.54 -26.08 -17.95
N GLN A 433 -8.72 -25.13 -17.03
CA GLN A 433 -7.96 -23.89 -16.99
C GLN A 433 -6.65 -24.05 -16.22
N ILE A 434 -6.40 -25.19 -15.56
CA ILE A 434 -5.17 -25.41 -14.81
C ILE A 434 -4.18 -26.21 -15.66
N LYS A 435 -3.15 -25.54 -16.15
CA LYS A 435 -2.09 -26.16 -16.95
C LYS A 435 -1.27 -27.10 -16.07
N GLY A 436 -1.05 -28.32 -16.55
CA GLY A 436 -0.20 -29.29 -15.85
C GLY A 436 -0.79 -29.85 -14.56
N ILE A 437 -2.11 -29.77 -14.35
CA ILE A 437 -2.78 -30.23 -13.10
C ILE A 437 -2.43 -31.66 -12.66
N ILE A 438 -2.07 -32.54 -13.59
CA ILE A 438 -1.66 -33.92 -13.30
C ILE A 438 -0.29 -33.97 -12.59
N GLU A 439 0.56 -33.00 -12.87
CA GLU A 439 1.91 -32.85 -12.32
C GLU A 439 1.92 -31.92 -11.08
N SER A 440 0.83 -31.19 -10.83
CA SER A 440 0.70 -30.31 -9.65
C SER A 440 0.87 -31.09 -8.36
N SER A 441 1.70 -30.56 -7.46
CA SER A 441 1.96 -31.11 -6.13
C SER A 441 1.42 -30.20 -5.05
N ILE A 442 0.88 -30.79 -3.99
CA ILE A 442 0.57 -30.06 -2.76
C ILE A 442 1.78 -30.20 -1.83
N GLU A 443 2.36 -29.06 -1.47
CA GLU A 443 3.47 -28.97 -0.54
C GLU A 443 2.97 -28.74 0.88
N THR A 444 3.70 -29.26 1.87
CA THR A 444 3.40 -29.00 3.28
C THR A 444 4.46 -28.10 3.88
N ASN A 445 4.04 -27.08 4.63
CA ASN A 445 4.97 -26.14 5.24
C ASN A 445 5.05 -26.30 6.76
N LYS A 446 5.95 -27.18 7.19
CA LYS A 446 6.21 -27.45 8.61
C LYS A 446 6.62 -26.23 9.42
N LYS A 447 7.24 -25.21 8.80
CA LYS A 447 7.68 -24.00 9.52
C LYS A 447 6.51 -23.18 10.08
N LEU A 448 5.35 -23.31 9.44
CA LEU A 448 4.14 -22.58 9.81
C LEU A 448 3.31 -23.33 10.86
N LEU A 449 3.56 -24.63 11.09
CA LEU A 449 2.83 -25.41 12.09
C LEU A 449 3.05 -24.81 13.48
N SER A 450 1.97 -24.60 14.23
CA SER A 450 2.01 -24.06 15.59
C SER A 450 1.20 -24.91 16.57
N ALA A 451 1.85 -25.38 17.63
CA ALA A 451 1.20 -26.06 18.75
C ALA A 451 0.91 -25.08 19.89
N ILE A 452 1.80 -24.11 20.06
CA ILE A 452 1.73 -23.07 21.09
C ILE A 452 1.96 -21.74 20.38
N VAL A 453 1.05 -20.79 20.58
CA VAL A 453 1.15 -19.44 20.03
C VAL A 453 1.30 -18.46 21.17
N LYS A 454 2.38 -17.70 21.17
CA LYS A 454 2.65 -16.65 22.14
C LYS A 454 2.60 -15.28 21.47
N VAL A 455 1.65 -14.45 21.88
CA VAL A 455 1.50 -13.09 21.35
C VAL A 455 2.01 -12.11 22.40
N LYS A 456 3.02 -11.32 22.03
CA LYS A 456 3.54 -10.20 22.81
C LYS A 456 2.74 -8.95 22.49
N TYR A 457 2.32 -8.22 23.52
CA TYR A 457 1.46 -7.04 23.41
C TYR A 457 1.85 -6.00 24.47
N SER A 458 1.27 -4.79 24.40
CA SER A 458 1.45 -3.69 25.35
C SER A 458 2.94 -3.38 25.58
N LYS A 459 3.60 -2.96 24.50
CA LYS A 459 5.03 -2.62 24.50
C LYS A 459 5.32 -1.47 25.47
N ASP A 460 6.32 -1.67 26.31
CA ASP A 460 6.92 -0.66 27.18
C ASP A 460 8.12 -0.08 26.43
N TYR A 461 7.95 1.10 25.82
CA TYR A 461 8.99 1.75 25.01
C TYR A 461 10.13 2.33 25.85
N ASN A 462 9.95 2.43 27.18
CA ASN A 462 11.02 2.85 28.09
C ASN A 462 11.98 1.70 28.45
N SER A 463 11.49 0.45 28.50
CA SER A 463 12.31 -0.72 28.87
C SER A 463 12.48 -1.78 27.77
N ASP A 464 11.88 -1.56 26.60
CA ASP A 464 11.81 -2.48 25.46
C ASP A 464 11.30 -3.89 25.85
N LYS A 465 10.22 -3.90 26.64
CA LYS A 465 9.60 -5.14 27.15
C LYS A 465 8.12 -5.21 26.77
N TYR A 466 7.63 -6.42 26.61
CA TYR A 466 6.23 -6.70 26.29
C TYR A 466 5.55 -7.46 27.43
N LEU A 467 4.23 -7.32 27.52
CA LEU A 467 3.38 -8.37 28.11
C LEU A 467 3.22 -9.50 27.09
N SER A 468 2.77 -10.68 27.52
CA SER A 468 2.50 -11.77 26.59
C SER A 468 1.35 -12.65 27.05
N VAL A 469 0.53 -13.10 26.10
CA VAL A 469 -0.43 -14.18 26.28
C VAL A 469 0.06 -15.43 25.56
N THR A 470 -0.40 -16.59 25.99
CA THR A 470 -0.04 -17.87 25.37
C THR A 470 -1.29 -18.70 25.18
N ASN A 471 -1.56 -19.09 23.93
CA ASN A 471 -2.58 -20.06 23.58
C ASN A 471 -1.90 -21.42 23.37
N SER A 472 -2.37 -22.43 24.10
CA SER A 472 -1.90 -23.82 24.01
C SER A 472 -3.06 -24.81 23.79
N ASP A 473 -4.24 -24.33 23.39
CA ASP A 473 -5.46 -25.14 23.32
C ASP A 473 -5.33 -26.26 22.27
N TYR A 474 -4.56 -26.00 21.22
CA TYR A 474 -4.28 -26.95 20.14
C TYR A 474 -3.06 -27.86 20.40
N GLN A 475 -2.35 -27.69 21.51
CA GLN A 475 -1.07 -28.37 21.77
C GLN A 475 -1.19 -29.90 21.71
N ASN A 476 -2.23 -30.46 22.34
CA ASN A 476 -2.43 -31.91 22.37
C ASN A 476 -2.81 -32.46 20.99
N VAL A 477 -3.66 -31.74 20.24
CA VAL A 477 -4.07 -32.12 18.88
C VAL A 477 -2.86 -32.17 17.96
N VAL A 478 -2.01 -31.14 18.00
CA VAL A 478 -0.79 -31.07 17.20
C VAL A 478 0.19 -32.16 17.60
N LEU A 479 0.40 -32.38 18.90
CA LEU A 479 1.29 -33.44 19.40
C LEU A 479 0.80 -34.83 19.00
N GLU A 480 -0.50 -35.09 19.08
CA GLU A 480 -1.09 -36.39 18.73
C GLU A 480 -0.97 -36.68 17.24
N LYS A 481 -1.23 -35.67 16.40
CA LYS A 481 -1.25 -35.78 14.94
C LYS A 481 0.14 -35.76 14.32
N TYR A 482 1.03 -34.89 14.79
CA TYR A 482 2.32 -34.61 14.16
C TYR A 482 3.54 -35.00 15.00
N ARG A 483 3.37 -35.36 16.28
CA ARG A 483 4.46 -35.70 17.22
C ARG A 483 5.44 -34.56 17.46
N GLU A 484 4.98 -33.32 17.31
CA GLU A 484 5.77 -32.11 17.47
C GLU A 484 5.03 -31.07 18.32
N GLN A 485 5.77 -30.13 18.90
CA GLN A 485 5.24 -29.03 19.70
C GLN A 485 5.92 -27.69 19.35
N PRO A 486 5.83 -27.24 18.08
CA PRO A 486 6.40 -25.96 17.69
C PRO A 486 5.73 -24.82 18.46
N THR A 487 6.55 -23.88 18.93
CA THR A 487 6.10 -22.62 19.55
C THR A 487 6.39 -21.47 18.59
N VAL A 488 5.37 -20.67 18.30
CA VAL A 488 5.50 -19.43 17.53
C VAL A 488 5.35 -18.26 18.48
N GLU A 489 6.25 -17.29 18.37
CA GLU A 489 6.19 -16.02 19.10
C GLU A 489 5.97 -14.87 18.10
N ILE A 490 5.00 -14.01 18.38
CA ILE A 490 4.60 -12.89 17.53
C ILE A 490 4.70 -11.62 18.37
N GLU A 491 5.47 -10.64 17.91
CA GLU A 491 5.49 -9.30 18.49
C GLU A 491 4.42 -8.43 17.85
N THR A 492 3.64 -7.73 18.66
CA THR A 492 2.56 -6.85 18.21
C THR A 492 2.57 -5.54 19.00
N ASP A 493 1.88 -4.54 18.47
CA ASP A 493 1.65 -3.25 19.11
C ASP A 493 0.22 -3.16 19.69
N LEU A 494 -0.41 -4.32 19.92
CA LEU A 494 -1.74 -4.43 20.52
C LEU A 494 -1.75 -3.87 21.95
N ILE A 495 -2.83 -3.18 22.32
CA ILE A 495 -2.90 -2.43 23.59
C ILE A 495 -3.36 -3.36 24.72
N THR A 496 -4.35 -4.21 24.45
CA THR A 496 -5.06 -4.98 25.47
C THR A 496 -4.77 -6.48 25.41
N GLN A 497 -4.97 -7.15 26.54
CA GLN A 497 -4.88 -8.61 26.63
C GLN A 497 -5.91 -9.31 25.72
N VAL A 498 -7.13 -8.77 25.64
CA VAL A 498 -8.22 -9.35 24.85
C VAL A 498 -7.88 -9.38 23.36
N GLN A 499 -7.32 -8.29 22.83
CA GLN A 499 -6.85 -8.24 21.44
C GLN A 499 -5.74 -9.28 21.20
N ALA A 500 -4.80 -9.41 22.15
CA ALA A 500 -3.72 -10.38 22.04
C ALA A 500 -4.22 -11.84 22.10
N GLU A 501 -5.23 -12.13 22.91
CA GLU A 501 -5.89 -13.45 22.97
C GLU A 501 -6.60 -13.77 21.65
N ALA A 502 -7.32 -12.81 21.06
CA ALA A 502 -7.96 -12.98 19.75
C ALA A 502 -6.93 -13.24 18.64
N ARG A 503 -5.80 -12.50 18.62
CA ARG A 503 -4.68 -12.75 17.70
C ARG A 503 -4.12 -14.16 17.88
N ALA A 504 -3.92 -14.59 19.12
CA ALA A 504 -3.37 -15.91 19.42
C ALA A 504 -4.30 -17.04 18.95
N GLU A 505 -5.60 -16.89 19.14
CA GLU A 505 -6.63 -17.84 18.68
C GLU A 505 -6.74 -17.89 17.15
N LEU A 506 -6.75 -16.74 16.48
CA LEU A 506 -6.76 -16.67 15.01
C LEU A 506 -5.57 -17.43 14.42
N TYR A 507 -4.38 -17.22 14.97
CA TYR A 507 -3.18 -17.88 14.51
C TYR A 507 -3.16 -19.38 14.87
N ALA A 508 -3.54 -19.75 16.09
CA ALA A 508 -3.55 -21.14 16.54
C ALA A 508 -4.56 -21.98 15.76
N SER A 509 -5.78 -21.47 15.54
CA SER A 509 -6.81 -22.15 14.74
C SER A 509 -6.36 -22.38 13.30
N ARG A 510 -5.76 -21.37 12.65
CA ARG A 510 -5.27 -21.45 11.26
C ARG A 510 -4.08 -22.41 11.09
N PHE A 511 -3.16 -22.42 12.05
CA PHE A 511 -1.87 -23.09 11.91
C PHE A 511 -1.68 -24.31 12.82
N SER A 512 -2.73 -24.78 13.50
CA SER A 512 -2.75 -26.05 14.24
C SER A 512 -2.78 -27.27 13.32
N ASN A 513 -3.22 -27.10 12.07
CA ASN A 513 -3.09 -28.12 11.04
C ASN A 513 -1.92 -27.78 10.13
N MET A 514 -1.21 -28.81 9.66
CA MET A 514 -0.08 -28.66 8.73
C MET A 514 -0.51 -27.85 7.50
N PRO A 515 0.01 -26.64 7.30
CA PRO A 515 -0.37 -25.79 6.18
C PRO A 515 0.00 -26.44 4.86
N ARG A 516 -0.92 -26.34 3.90
CA ARG A 516 -0.79 -26.91 2.57
C ARG A 516 -0.74 -25.80 1.54
N ILE A 517 0.27 -25.86 0.70
CA ILE A 517 0.56 -24.87 -0.33
C ILE A 517 0.49 -25.56 -1.68
N VAL A 518 -0.16 -24.93 -2.66
CA VAL A 518 -0.28 -25.46 -4.02
C VAL A 518 0.17 -24.41 -5.03
N PRO A 519 1.18 -24.70 -5.88
CA PRO A 519 1.47 -23.92 -7.06
C PRO A 519 0.51 -24.32 -8.19
N LEU A 520 -0.13 -23.33 -8.82
CA LEU A 520 -1.05 -23.50 -9.93
C LEU A 520 -0.64 -22.59 -11.08
N ASN A 521 -0.64 -23.13 -12.30
CA ASN A 521 -0.57 -22.34 -13.52
C ASN A 521 -1.98 -22.28 -14.11
N ILE A 522 -2.65 -21.14 -13.92
CA ILE A 522 -4.03 -20.92 -14.37
C ILE A 522 -4.02 -20.19 -15.71
N MET A 523 -4.79 -20.69 -16.68
CA MET A 523 -4.86 -20.21 -18.05
C MET A 523 -6.11 -19.35 -18.21
N GLY A 524 -5.95 -18.16 -18.76
CA GLY A 524 -7.01 -17.19 -18.95
C GLY A 524 -6.52 -15.77 -18.71
N ILE A 525 -6.96 -14.84 -19.55
CA ILE A 525 -6.63 -13.42 -19.43
C ILE A 525 -7.36 -12.75 -18.25
N ASP A 526 -8.51 -13.31 -17.87
CA ASP A 526 -9.32 -12.83 -16.74
C ASP A 526 -8.59 -12.95 -15.40
N TYR A 527 -7.55 -13.81 -15.34
CA TYR A 527 -6.78 -14.07 -14.13
C TYR A 527 -5.57 -13.14 -13.94
N TYR A 528 -5.32 -12.19 -14.86
CA TYR A 528 -4.24 -11.22 -14.69
C TYR A 528 -4.49 -10.24 -13.54
N THR A 529 -5.74 -10.01 -13.17
CA THR A 529 -6.13 -9.05 -12.13
C THR A 529 -6.25 -9.67 -10.74
N LEU A 530 -5.97 -10.97 -10.59
CA LEU A 530 -5.94 -11.60 -9.27
C LEU A 530 -4.90 -10.91 -8.38
N ARG A 531 -5.26 -10.69 -7.13
CA ARG A 531 -4.44 -10.05 -6.10
C ARG A 531 -4.10 -11.07 -5.01
N ILE A 532 -2.98 -10.86 -4.32
CA ILE A 532 -2.70 -11.63 -3.10
C ILE A 532 -3.82 -11.39 -2.08
N TYR A 533 -4.18 -12.41 -1.32
CA TYR A 533 -5.35 -12.52 -0.43
C TYR A 533 -6.71 -12.57 -1.13
N ASP A 534 -6.75 -12.59 -2.46
CA ASP A 534 -7.94 -13.12 -3.13
C ASP A 534 -8.16 -14.57 -2.71
N VAL A 535 -9.44 -14.91 -2.61
CA VAL A 535 -9.87 -16.29 -2.43
C VAL A 535 -10.43 -16.75 -3.77
N ILE A 536 -10.01 -17.92 -4.21
CA ILE A 536 -10.56 -18.59 -5.39
C ILE A 536 -11.08 -19.98 -4.99
N GLU A 537 -11.96 -20.53 -5.79
CA GLU A 537 -12.29 -21.95 -5.74
C GLU A 537 -11.63 -22.64 -6.94
N ALA A 538 -10.95 -23.78 -6.73
CA ALA A 538 -10.28 -24.49 -7.82
C ALA A 538 -10.51 -26.00 -7.79
N GLU A 539 -10.75 -26.59 -8.96
CA GLU A 539 -10.90 -28.03 -9.16
C GLU A 539 -9.53 -28.74 -9.26
N LEU A 540 -8.99 -29.16 -8.11
CA LEU A 540 -7.76 -29.95 -8.04
C LEU A 540 -8.06 -31.45 -8.19
N THR A 541 -8.63 -31.87 -9.33
CA THR A 541 -9.08 -33.26 -9.56
C THR A 541 -8.38 -33.92 -10.76
N LEU A 542 -8.19 -35.25 -10.70
CA LEU A 542 -7.59 -36.05 -11.78
C LEU A 542 -8.60 -36.62 -12.78
N GLU A 543 -9.88 -36.72 -12.42
CA GLU A 543 -10.98 -37.13 -13.30
C GLU A 543 -11.91 -35.96 -13.57
N PHE A 544 -12.70 -36.03 -14.65
CA PHE A 544 -13.71 -35.00 -14.89
C PHE A 544 -14.74 -35.07 -13.76
N VAL A 545 -15.11 -33.92 -13.20
CA VAL A 545 -16.36 -33.81 -12.46
C VAL A 545 -17.46 -34.19 -13.46
N ASN A 546 -18.19 -35.27 -13.19
CA ASN A 546 -19.27 -35.66 -14.09
C ASN A 546 -20.35 -34.59 -14.00
N ALA A 547 -20.47 -33.76 -15.05
CA ALA A 547 -21.45 -32.67 -15.12
C ALA A 547 -22.91 -33.16 -14.92
N ASP A 548 -23.18 -34.46 -15.14
CA ASP A 548 -24.49 -35.05 -14.95
C ASP A 548 -24.79 -35.51 -13.52
N THR A 549 -23.76 -35.83 -12.72
CA THR A 549 -23.94 -36.42 -11.39
C THR A 549 -23.24 -35.68 -10.25
N GLY A 550 -22.40 -34.68 -10.54
CA GLY A 550 -21.54 -34.02 -9.55
C GLY A 550 -20.48 -34.95 -8.93
N GLU A 551 -20.43 -36.20 -9.38
CA GLU A 551 -19.59 -37.25 -8.79
C GLU A 551 -18.15 -37.10 -9.31
N ILE A 552 -17.21 -36.88 -8.39
CA ILE A 552 -15.79 -36.98 -8.66
C ILE A 552 -15.43 -38.46 -8.56
N LYS A 553 -15.12 -39.11 -9.68
CA LYS A 553 -14.61 -40.48 -9.65
C LYS A 553 -13.14 -40.46 -9.26
N GLY A 554 -12.78 -41.30 -8.28
CA GLY A 554 -11.43 -41.47 -7.78
C GLY A 554 -11.27 -41.01 -6.33
N ASP A 555 -11.20 -41.97 -5.40
CA ASP A 555 -11.06 -41.77 -3.95
C ASP A 555 -9.65 -41.25 -3.56
N ARG A 556 -9.28 -40.04 -3.99
CA ARG A 556 -8.04 -39.38 -3.54
C ARG A 556 -8.36 -38.33 -2.49
N GLU A 557 -8.10 -38.66 -1.23
CA GLU A 557 -8.36 -37.84 -0.02
C GLU A 557 -7.83 -36.39 -0.08
N PHE A 558 -6.82 -36.11 -0.91
CA PHE A 558 -6.20 -34.77 -1.01
C PHE A 558 -6.56 -33.98 -2.28
N PHE A 559 -7.30 -34.59 -3.22
CA PHE A 559 -7.66 -33.99 -4.50
C PHE A 559 -9.18 -33.78 -4.54
N GLY A 560 -9.65 -32.62 -5.02
CA GLY A 560 -11.04 -32.18 -4.90
C GLY A 560 -11.21 -30.70 -5.26
N VAL A 561 -12.36 -30.12 -4.94
CA VAL A 561 -12.55 -28.66 -5.03
C VAL A 561 -12.05 -28.02 -3.75
N TRP A 562 -11.24 -26.98 -3.86
CA TRP A 562 -10.65 -26.30 -2.71
C TRP A 562 -10.94 -24.80 -2.76
N LYS A 563 -11.21 -24.23 -1.59
CA LYS A 563 -11.05 -22.80 -1.33
C LYS A 563 -9.56 -22.53 -1.15
N ILE A 564 -9.03 -21.65 -1.98
CA ILE A 564 -7.60 -21.36 -2.04
C ILE A 564 -7.40 -19.87 -1.86
N GLN A 565 -6.60 -19.49 -0.88
CA GLN A 565 -6.17 -18.11 -0.69
C GLN A 565 -4.88 -17.87 -1.46
N VAL A 566 -4.87 -16.85 -2.32
CA VAL A 566 -3.72 -16.48 -3.15
C VAL A 566 -2.63 -15.84 -2.30
N LEU A 567 -1.41 -16.38 -2.37
CA LEU A 567 -0.23 -15.88 -1.65
C LEU A 567 0.83 -15.29 -2.57
N SER A 568 0.85 -15.73 -3.82
CA SER A 568 1.68 -15.15 -4.85
C SER A 568 0.93 -15.12 -6.18
N ILE A 569 1.27 -14.14 -7.00
CA ILE A 569 0.82 -14.01 -8.38
C ILE A 569 2.06 -13.74 -9.24
N ASP A 570 2.08 -14.29 -10.45
CA ASP A 570 3.08 -14.04 -11.48
C ASP A 570 2.41 -14.22 -12.85
N PRO A 571 1.72 -13.16 -13.33
CA PRO A 571 1.09 -13.14 -14.64
C PRO A 571 2.07 -13.43 -15.79
N ASP A 572 1.81 -14.50 -16.53
CA ASP A 572 2.54 -14.92 -17.71
C ASP A 572 1.80 -14.46 -18.97
N PHE A 573 2.12 -13.24 -19.39
CA PHE A 573 1.50 -12.60 -20.54
C PHE A 573 1.81 -13.31 -21.88
N ALA A 574 2.91 -14.08 -21.94
CA ALA A 574 3.28 -14.82 -23.14
C ALA A 574 2.41 -16.07 -23.32
N ASN A 575 2.12 -16.77 -22.21
CA ASN A 575 1.30 -17.98 -22.22
C ASN A 575 -0.19 -17.74 -21.90
N GLN A 576 -0.61 -16.49 -21.73
CA GLN A 576 -1.99 -16.13 -21.39
C GLN A 576 -2.49 -16.80 -20.11
N GLY A 577 -1.69 -16.69 -19.05
CA GLY A 577 -2.04 -17.27 -17.76
C GLY A 577 -1.43 -16.54 -16.59
N ASN A 578 -1.61 -17.06 -15.40
CA ASN A 578 -1.04 -16.55 -14.16
C ASN A 578 -0.48 -17.73 -13.36
N ASN A 579 0.76 -17.63 -12.92
CA ASN A 579 1.34 -18.58 -11.98
C ASN A 579 1.00 -18.10 -10.57
N ILE A 580 0.18 -18.85 -9.85
CA ILE A 580 -0.19 -18.53 -8.47
C ILE A 580 0.34 -19.57 -7.50
N THR A 581 0.70 -19.12 -6.30
CA THR A 581 0.89 -20.00 -5.15
C THR A 581 -0.26 -19.76 -4.19
N GLY A 582 -0.99 -20.82 -3.85
CA GLY A 582 -2.16 -20.75 -3.01
C GLY A 582 -2.03 -21.52 -1.71
N TYR A 583 -2.60 -21.00 -0.63
CA TYR A 583 -2.84 -21.72 0.61
C TYR A 583 -4.20 -22.41 0.55
N LEU A 584 -4.23 -23.73 0.76
CA LEU A 584 -5.46 -24.49 0.82
C LEU A 584 -6.17 -24.23 2.15
N VAL A 585 -7.27 -23.47 2.11
CA VAL A 585 -8.04 -23.07 3.29
C VAL A 585 -8.96 -24.21 3.72
N GLU A 586 -9.87 -24.60 2.83
CA GLU A 586 -10.85 -25.65 3.10
C GLU A 586 -11.20 -26.42 1.82
N GLN A 587 -11.51 -27.71 1.98
CA GLN A 587 -12.01 -28.53 0.90
C GLN A 587 -13.53 -28.36 0.81
N ILE A 588 -14.02 -28.07 -0.38
CA ILE A 588 -15.44 -27.84 -0.65
C ILE A 588 -16.01 -29.11 -1.29
N GLU A 589 -17.20 -29.51 -0.85
CA GLU A 589 -18.00 -30.54 -1.55
C GLU A 589 -18.51 -29.93 -2.87
N PRO A 590 -18.35 -30.59 -4.03
CA PRO A 590 -18.74 -30.02 -5.31
C PRO A 590 -20.22 -29.58 -5.31
N ILE A 591 -20.45 -28.33 -5.73
CA ILE A 591 -21.79 -27.77 -5.86
C ILE A 591 -22.57 -28.59 -6.90
N ASN A 592 -23.74 -29.12 -6.52
CA ASN A 592 -24.68 -29.69 -7.48
C ASN A 592 -25.08 -28.59 -8.48
N VAL A 593 -24.57 -28.68 -9.70
CA VAL A 593 -24.90 -27.75 -10.80
C VAL A 593 -26.42 -27.77 -11.03
N VAL A 594 -27.05 -26.61 -10.93
CA VAL A 594 -28.48 -26.45 -11.25
C VAL A 594 -28.68 -26.68 -12.75
N ARG A 595 -29.44 -27.71 -13.11
CA ARG A 595 -29.80 -27.99 -14.49
C ARG A 595 -30.95 -27.11 -14.97
N ILE A 596 -30.70 -26.33 -16.03
CA ILE A 596 -31.76 -25.89 -16.95
C ILE A 596 -31.81 -26.95 -18.05
N SER A 597 -32.71 -27.91 -17.90
CA SER A 597 -32.82 -29.02 -18.86
C SER A 597 -33.54 -28.61 -20.16
N GLU A 598 -34.40 -27.58 -20.10
CA GLU A 598 -35.11 -26.95 -21.23
C GLU A 598 -35.49 -25.50 -20.84
N PRO A 599 -35.78 -24.58 -21.79
CA PRO A 599 -36.23 -23.23 -21.46
C PRO A 599 -37.47 -23.25 -20.54
N GLY A 600 -37.30 -22.80 -19.29
CA GLY A 600 -38.41 -22.62 -18.35
C GLY A 600 -38.59 -23.70 -17.26
N VAL A 601 -37.69 -24.68 -17.11
CA VAL A 601 -37.79 -25.68 -16.02
C VAL A 601 -36.50 -25.75 -15.18
N ILE A 602 -36.59 -25.24 -13.94
CA ILE A 602 -35.57 -25.40 -12.89
C ILE A 602 -35.97 -26.61 -12.04
N ARG A 603 -35.10 -27.62 -11.93
CA ARG A 603 -35.23 -28.69 -10.93
C ARG A 603 -34.08 -28.59 -9.94
N MET A 604 -34.38 -28.24 -8.69
CA MET A 604 -33.46 -28.45 -7.57
C MET A 604 -33.47 -29.93 -7.18
N VAL A 605 -32.28 -30.52 -7.05
CA VAL A 605 -32.11 -31.84 -6.46
C VAL A 605 -31.72 -31.60 -5.00
N ASP A 606 -32.69 -31.71 -4.10
CA ASP A 606 -32.46 -31.58 -2.66
C ASP A 606 -31.61 -32.74 -2.16
N ASN A 607 -30.51 -32.44 -1.44
CA ASN A 607 -30.01 -33.23 -0.32
C ASN A 607 -29.05 -32.42 0.57
N ILE A 608 -29.67 -31.70 1.50
CA ILE A 608 -29.31 -31.42 2.91
C ILE A 608 -27.84 -31.63 3.31
N TYR A 609 -27.18 -30.50 3.60
CA TYR A 609 -25.93 -30.31 4.34
C TYR A 609 -25.60 -31.41 5.36
N LYS A 610 -24.44 -32.05 5.22
CA LYS A 610 -23.72 -32.65 6.34
C LYS A 610 -22.29 -32.11 6.39
N ARG A 611 -22.10 -31.17 7.32
CA ARG A 611 -20.82 -30.66 7.79
C ARG A 611 -19.95 -31.84 8.25
N LYS A 612 -18.82 -32.09 7.59
CA LYS A 612 -17.73 -32.89 8.19
C LYS A 612 -16.77 -31.92 8.83
N VAL A 613 -16.87 -31.78 10.15
CA VAL A 613 -15.84 -31.17 10.98
C VAL A 613 -14.75 -32.22 11.12
N TYR A 614 -13.52 -31.90 10.69
CA TYR A 614 -12.33 -32.73 10.90
C TYR A 614 -11.44 -32.16 11.99
#